data_AF-A0A7W1R713-F1
#
_entry.id   AF-A0A7W1R713-F1
#
_cell.length_a   1.000
_cell.length_b   1.000
_cell.length_c   1.000
_cell.angle_alpha   90.00
_cell.angle_beta   90.00
_cell.angle_gamma   90.00
#
_symmetry.space_group_name_H-M   'P 1'
#
loop_
_entity.id
_entity.type
_entity.pdbx_description
1 polymer ?
#
loop_
_entity_poly.entity_id
_entity_poly.type
_entity_poly.pdbx_seq_one_letter_code
_entity_poly.pdbx_strand_id
1 'polypeptide(L)'
;MDPGVSTSRPQWLAFGLVCLAYLGVTVGEQVLSPVLPDVSADLGISEGQSGLAFGMLALAIAVANLVGGAVLGRTGGRMLMLAGLAATVIGAVCGATANGFATMVVAQVLLGTGAGLYFPAGLQAVAFIAGSSRKGFAMGIYGVAFSGGLTAAALLGALGAAQGWRLAFWAAAGLGAAAFVATLGVRLPPATGAPVSFRFPRRALTGLPT
;
A
#
# COMPACT_ATOMS: atom_id res chain seq x y z
N MET A 1 -24.39 -28.33 3.54
CA MET A 1 -25.30 -27.28 3.03
C MET A 1 -24.76 -25.97 3.55
N ASP A 2 -24.01 -25.24 2.72
CA ASP A 2 -23.48 -23.93 3.10
C ASP A 2 -24.63 -22.91 3.14
N PRO A 3 -24.86 -22.23 4.28
CA PRO A 3 -25.89 -21.23 4.37
C PRO A 3 -25.53 -20.08 3.42
N GLY A 4 -26.48 -19.74 2.56
CA GLY A 4 -26.30 -18.85 1.42
C GLY A 4 -25.52 -17.58 1.76
N VAL A 5 -24.46 -17.34 0.98
CA VAL A 5 -23.80 -16.04 0.89
C VAL A 5 -24.80 -15.06 0.30
N SER A 6 -25.61 -14.46 1.16
CA SER A 6 -26.38 -13.26 0.86
C SER A 6 -25.38 -12.21 0.36
N THR A 7 -25.33 -12.02 -0.96
CA THR A 7 -24.59 -10.94 -1.61
C THR A 7 -25.27 -9.62 -1.28
N SER A 8 -25.07 -9.17 -0.04
CA SER A 8 -25.55 -7.86 0.38
C SER A 8 -24.69 -6.80 -0.34
N ARG A 9 -25.35 -5.87 -1.04
CA ARG A 9 -24.73 -4.67 -1.66
C ARG A 9 -23.61 -4.02 -0.79
N PRO A 10 -23.72 -3.89 0.54
CA PRO A 10 -22.65 -3.33 1.37
C PRO A 10 -21.31 -4.09 1.37
N GLN A 11 -21.28 -5.40 1.15
CA GLN A 11 -20.02 -6.18 1.16
C GLN A 11 -19.17 -5.93 -0.10
N TRP A 12 -19.80 -5.84 -1.27
CA TRP A 12 -19.11 -5.52 -2.51
C TRP A 12 -18.65 -4.06 -2.58
N LEU A 13 -19.39 -3.16 -1.94
CA LEU A 13 -18.96 -1.76 -1.76
C LEU A 13 -17.70 -1.68 -0.88
N ALA A 14 -17.65 -2.40 0.24
CA ALA A 14 -16.47 -2.47 1.08
C ALA A 14 -15.26 -3.04 0.31
N PHE A 15 -15.48 -4.07 -0.50
CA PHE A 15 -14.44 -4.63 -1.36
C PHE A 15 -13.92 -3.62 -2.39
N GLY A 16 -14.82 -2.94 -3.12
CA GLY A 16 -14.45 -1.90 -4.07
C GLY A 16 -13.66 -0.77 -3.43
N LEU A 17 -14.04 -0.36 -2.22
CA LEU A 17 -13.32 0.66 -1.45
C LEU A 17 -11.92 0.20 -1.02
N VAL A 18 -11.76 -1.05 -0.57
CA VAL A 18 -10.44 -1.62 -0.23
C VAL A 18 -9.52 -1.61 -1.45
N CYS A 19 -10.03 -2.01 -2.61
CA CYS A 19 -9.28 -2.01 -3.87
C CYS A 19 -8.93 -0.58 -4.31
N LEU A 20 -9.87 0.35 -4.25
CA LEU A 20 -9.64 1.75 -4.61
C LEU A 20 -8.62 2.43 -3.68
N ALA A 21 -8.70 2.13 -2.37
CA ALA A 21 -7.72 2.62 -1.41
C ALA A 21 -6.34 2.00 -1.64
N TYR A 22 -6.27 0.71 -2.02
CA TYR A 22 -4.99 0.11 -2.40
C TYR A 22 -4.39 0.78 -3.64
N LEU A 23 -5.20 1.07 -4.64
CA LEU A 23 -4.80 1.83 -5.82
C LEU A 23 -4.19 3.17 -5.42
N GLY A 24 -4.83 3.93 -4.52
CA GLY A 24 -4.29 5.21 -4.03
C GLY A 24 -2.96 5.08 -3.31
N VAL A 25 -2.77 4.00 -2.54
CA VAL A 25 -1.49 3.68 -1.89
C VAL A 25 -0.40 3.38 -2.93
N THR A 26 -0.71 2.56 -3.93
CA THR A 26 0.23 2.25 -5.03
C THR A 26 0.55 3.47 -5.89
N VAL A 27 -0.39 4.41 -6.05
CA VAL A 27 -0.09 5.69 -6.71
C VAL A 27 1.00 6.42 -5.93
N GLY A 28 0.85 6.53 -4.61
CA GLY A 28 1.84 7.19 -3.75
C GLY A 28 3.20 6.52 -3.80
N GLU A 29 3.27 5.19 -3.70
CA GLU A 29 4.56 4.49 -3.69
C GLU A 29 5.31 4.63 -5.03
N GLN A 30 4.59 4.69 -6.16
CA GLN A 30 5.18 4.75 -7.50
C GLN A 30 5.33 6.17 -8.06
N VAL A 31 4.89 7.20 -7.32
CA VAL A 31 4.79 8.58 -7.82
C VAL A 31 6.16 9.18 -8.22
N LEU A 32 7.25 8.76 -7.58
CA LEU A 32 8.59 9.32 -7.84
C LEU A 32 9.14 8.86 -9.20
N SER A 33 8.92 7.61 -9.58
CA SER A 33 9.51 7.00 -10.79
C SER A 33 9.31 7.83 -12.07
N PRO A 34 8.08 8.24 -12.44
CA PRO A 34 7.86 8.98 -13.68
C PRO A 34 8.32 10.45 -13.64
N VAL A 35 8.48 11.05 -12.44
CA VAL A 35 8.89 12.45 -12.28
C VAL A 35 10.33 12.63 -11.80
N LEU A 36 11.06 11.52 -11.67
CA LEU A 36 12.41 11.52 -11.13
C LEU A 36 13.38 12.45 -11.87
N PRO A 37 13.36 12.55 -13.22
CA PRO A 37 14.24 13.49 -13.93
C PRO A 37 14.04 14.94 -13.47
N ASP A 38 12.78 15.38 -13.35
CA ASP A 38 12.42 16.74 -12.93
C ASP A 38 12.78 16.99 -11.47
N VAL A 39 12.51 16.01 -10.59
CA VAL A 39 12.89 16.04 -9.18
C VAL A 39 14.41 16.16 -9.02
N SER A 40 15.16 15.42 -9.83
CA SER A 40 16.62 15.39 -9.75
C SER A 40 17.23 16.70 -10.21
N ALA A 41 16.68 17.29 -11.28
CA ALA A 41 17.08 18.60 -11.76
C ALA A 41 16.75 19.73 -10.78
N ASP A 42 15.56 19.71 -10.16
CA ASP A 42 15.11 20.76 -9.22
C ASP A 42 15.80 20.69 -7.85
N LEU A 43 16.00 19.48 -7.32
CA LEU A 43 16.55 19.27 -5.98
C LEU A 43 18.06 18.97 -5.96
N GLY A 44 18.70 18.93 -7.13
CA GLY A 44 20.12 18.59 -7.27
C GLY A 44 20.46 17.18 -6.80
N ILE A 45 19.54 16.23 -6.99
CA ILE A 45 19.71 14.83 -6.55
C ILE A 45 20.56 14.08 -7.58
N SER A 46 21.63 13.42 -7.13
CA SER A 46 22.48 12.60 -7.98
C SER A 46 21.86 11.24 -8.32
N GLU A 47 22.40 10.54 -9.31
CA GLU A 47 21.96 9.18 -9.66
C GLU A 47 22.09 8.21 -8.48
N GLY A 48 23.22 8.27 -7.74
CA GLY A 48 23.43 7.45 -6.56
C GLY A 48 22.43 7.75 -5.44
N GLN A 49 22.08 9.02 -5.25
CA GLN A 49 21.04 9.43 -4.30
C GLN A 49 19.65 8.95 -4.74
N SER A 50 19.34 9.00 -6.03
CA SER A 50 18.10 8.47 -6.58
C SER A 50 17.95 6.97 -6.31
N GLY A 51 19.02 6.20 -6.55
CA GLY A 51 19.06 4.78 -6.21
C GLY A 51 18.84 4.52 -4.71
N LEU A 52 19.45 5.34 -3.85
CA LEU A 52 19.22 5.25 -2.39
C LEU A 52 17.77 5.58 -2.01
N ALA A 53 17.12 6.54 -2.67
CA ALA A 53 15.73 6.89 -2.40
C ALA A 53 14.79 5.70 -2.69
N PHE A 54 14.93 5.05 -3.85
CA PHE A 54 14.18 3.82 -4.14
C PHE A 54 14.57 2.65 -3.24
N GLY A 55 15.84 2.54 -2.85
CA GLY A 55 16.30 1.54 -1.89
C GLY A 55 15.63 1.70 -0.53
N MET A 56 15.50 2.94 -0.04
CA MET A 56 14.83 3.24 1.22
C MET A 56 13.31 3.00 1.16
N LEU A 57 12.68 3.30 0.01
CA LEU A 57 11.29 2.90 -0.26
C LEU A 57 11.13 1.38 -0.13
N ALA A 58 11.94 0.61 -0.86
CA ALA A 58 11.87 -0.86 -0.86
C ALA A 58 12.14 -1.46 0.53
N LEU A 59 13.12 -0.92 1.26
CA LEU A 59 13.43 -1.33 2.62
C LEU A 59 12.25 -1.03 3.56
N ALA A 60 11.65 0.14 3.47
CA ALA A 60 10.48 0.51 4.26
C ALA A 60 9.29 -0.42 3.96
N ILE A 61 9.03 -0.73 2.68
CA ILE A 61 8.00 -1.70 2.28
C ILE A 61 8.27 -3.07 2.91
N ALA A 62 9.50 -3.58 2.82
CA ALA A 62 9.86 -4.89 3.36
C ALA A 62 9.66 -4.97 4.87
N VAL A 63 10.16 -3.97 5.61
CA VAL A 63 10.02 -3.91 7.07
C VAL A 63 8.55 -3.74 7.47
N ALA A 64 7.82 -2.83 6.83
CA ALA A 64 6.42 -2.57 7.13
C ALA A 64 5.52 -3.77 6.79
N ASN A 65 5.80 -4.50 5.70
CA ASN A 65 5.10 -5.76 5.39
C ASN A 65 5.31 -6.81 6.49
N LEU A 66 6.56 -6.98 6.95
CA LEU A 66 6.88 -7.96 8.00
C LEU A 66 6.20 -7.59 9.31
N VAL A 67 6.30 -6.33 9.73
CA VAL A 67 5.67 -5.81 10.96
C VAL A 67 4.16 -5.89 10.85
N GLY A 68 3.59 -5.36 9.75
CA GLY A 68 2.16 -5.36 9.46
C GLY A 68 1.57 -6.77 9.50
N GLY A 69 2.20 -7.73 8.82
CA GLY A 69 1.80 -9.14 8.85
C GLY A 69 1.85 -9.76 10.25
N ALA A 70 2.89 -9.46 11.04
CA ALA A 70 3.05 -10.00 12.40
C ALA A 70 1.99 -9.45 13.38
N VAL A 71 1.64 -8.17 13.27
CA VAL A 71 0.69 -7.51 14.19
C VAL A 71 -0.75 -7.52 13.69
N LEU A 72 -1.01 -7.98 12.46
CA LEU A 72 -2.33 -7.98 11.83
C LEU A 72 -3.41 -8.68 12.66
N GLY A 73 -3.08 -9.85 13.23
CA GLY A 73 -4.02 -10.61 14.08
C GLY A 73 -4.35 -9.92 15.42
N ARG A 74 -3.50 -8.99 15.90
CA ARG A 74 -3.68 -8.29 17.19
C ARG A 74 -4.29 -6.90 17.03
N THR A 75 -3.89 -6.17 15.98
CA THR A 75 -4.27 -4.77 15.75
C THR A 75 -5.53 -4.65 14.90
N GLY A 76 -5.84 -5.68 14.12
CA GLY A 76 -6.96 -5.70 13.18
C GLY A 76 -6.63 -5.03 11.84
N GLY A 77 -7.20 -5.58 10.75
CA GLY A 77 -6.92 -5.12 9.39
C GLY A 77 -7.29 -3.65 9.15
N ARG A 78 -8.41 -3.18 9.72
CA ARG A 78 -8.86 -1.78 9.56
C ARG A 78 -7.85 -0.77 10.08
N MET A 79 -7.25 -1.03 11.25
CA MET A 79 -6.28 -0.11 11.85
C MET A 79 -4.99 -0.06 11.05
N LEU A 80 -4.51 -1.20 10.55
CA LEU A 80 -3.33 -1.23 9.68
C LEU A 80 -3.58 -0.54 8.33
N MET A 81 -4.76 -0.71 7.74
CA MET A 81 -5.13 0.01 6.51
C MET A 81 -5.17 1.52 6.73
N LEU A 82 -5.78 1.98 7.83
CA LEU A 82 -5.83 3.42 8.16
C LEU A 82 -4.42 3.97 8.45
N ALA A 83 -3.59 3.25 9.21
CA ALA A 83 -2.21 3.65 9.48
C ALA A 83 -1.38 3.71 8.18
N GLY A 84 -1.55 2.73 7.29
CA GLY A 84 -0.91 2.71 5.98
C GLY A 84 -1.32 3.91 5.11
N LEU A 85 -2.62 4.16 4.98
CA LEU A 85 -3.15 5.31 4.25
C LEU A 85 -2.67 6.65 4.85
N ALA A 86 -2.65 6.78 6.17
CA ALA A 86 -2.12 7.97 6.83
C ALA A 86 -0.64 8.19 6.50
N ALA A 87 0.19 7.13 6.58
CA ALA A 87 1.60 7.20 6.22
C ALA A 87 1.79 7.57 4.74
N THR A 88 0.99 7.01 3.83
CA THR A 88 1.00 7.39 2.41
C THR A 88 0.67 8.87 2.22
N VAL A 89 -0.38 9.38 2.87
CA VAL A 89 -0.78 10.80 2.74
C VAL A 89 0.33 11.70 3.26
N ILE A 90 0.86 11.43 4.45
CA ILE A 90 1.95 12.23 5.04
C ILE A 90 3.19 12.16 4.15
N GLY A 91 3.55 10.97 3.66
CA GLY A 91 4.69 10.79 2.76
C GLY A 91 4.53 11.54 1.44
N ALA A 92 3.34 11.50 0.84
CA ALA A 92 3.02 12.23 -0.38
C ALA A 92 3.09 13.76 -0.15
N VAL A 93 2.57 14.27 0.96
CA VAL A 93 2.69 15.69 1.34
C VAL A 93 4.16 16.08 1.54
N CYS A 94 4.94 15.27 2.26
CA CYS A 94 6.37 15.50 2.44
C CYS A 94 7.12 15.54 1.10
N GLY A 95 6.76 14.66 0.15
CA GLY A 95 7.33 14.65 -1.19
C GLY A 95 6.95 15.91 -1.98
N ALA A 96 5.68 16.34 -1.91
CA ALA A 96 5.21 17.55 -2.58
C ALA A 96 5.90 18.83 -2.06
N THR A 97 6.26 18.86 -0.78
CA THR A 97 6.96 19.99 -0.14
C THR A 97 8.47 19.77 -0.02
N ALA A 98 9.03 18.75 -0.69
CA ALA A 98 10.44 18.44 -0.56
C ALA A 98 11.32 19.55 -1.14
N ASN A 99 12.41 19.84 -0.43
CA ASN A 99 13.39 20.88 -0.74
C ASN A 99 14.83 20.33 -0.83
N GLY A 100 14.99 19.01 -0.81
CA GLY A 100 16.27 18.34 -1.01
C GLY A 100 16.20 16.83 -0.82
N PHE A 101 17.36 16.20 -0.94
CA PHE A 101 17.50 14.74 -0.85
C PHE A 101 16.96 14.15 0.46
N ALA A 102 17.31 14.74 1.61
CA ALA A 102 16.88 14.21 2.92
C ALA A 102 15.36 14.19 3.08
N THR A 103 14.67 15.27 2.68
CA THR A 103 13.20 15.32 2.71
C THR A 103 12.57 14.33 1.74
N MET A 104 13.20 14.11 0.58
CA MET A 104 12.72 13.13 -0.39
C MET A 104 12.87 11.69 0.14
N VAL A 105 13.96 11.38 0.83
CA VAL A 105 14.14 10.08 1.50
C VAL A 105 13.08 9.87 2.58
N VAL A 106 12.79 10.88 3.39
CA VAL A 106 11.70 10.81 4.40
C VAL A 106 10.37 10.53 3.72
N ALA A 107 10.06 11.22 2.62
CA ALA A 107 8.86 10.96 1.82
C ALA A 107 8.81 9.51 1.33
N GLN A 108 9.90 8.98 0.77
CA GLN A 108 9.98 7.59 0.30
C GLN A 108 9.80 6.57 1.42
N VAL A 109 10.41 6.79 2.59
CA VAL A 109 10.25 5.90 3.74
C VAL A 109 8.79 5.88 4.21
N LEU A 110 8.12 7.03 4.26
CA LEU A 110 6.71 7.13 4.66
C LEU A 110 5.78 6.47 3.64
N LEU A 111 6.00 6.71 2.35
CA LEU A 111 5.26 6.08 1.25
C LEU A 111 5.40 4.55 1.28
N GLY A 112 6.63 4.06 1.45
CA GLY A 112 6.91 2.63 1.51
C GLY A 112 6.33 1.97 2.77
N THR A 113 6.37 2.68 3.91
CA THR A 113 5.70 2.24 5.13
C THR A 113 4.18 2.14 4.89
N GLY A 114 3.59 3.12 4.21
CA GLY A 114 2.17 3.12 3.86
C GLY A 114 1.77 1.90 3.04
N ALA A 115 2.53 1.63 1.97
CA ALA A 115 2.34 0.46 1.12
C ALA A 115 2.50 -0.87 1.87
N GLY A 116 3.58 -1.01 2.65
CA GLY A 116 3.85 -2.25 3.38
C GLY A 116 2.86 -2.53 4.53
N LEU A 117 2.28 -1.51 5.16
CA LEU A 117 1.23 -1.73 6.16
C LEU A 117 -0.12 -2.08 5.52
N TYR A 118 -0.43 -1.43 4.39
CA TYR A 118 -1.72 -1.62 3.73
C TYR A 118 -1.82 -3.00 3.08
N PHE A 119 -0.77 -3.45 2.39
CA PHE A 119 -0.79 -4.67 1.59
C PHE A 119 -1.29 -5.93 2.33
N PRO A 120 -0.72 -6.35 3.49
CA PRO A 120 -1.16 -7.54 4.20
C PRO A 120 -2.58 -7.41 4.78
N ALA A 121 -2.95 -6.20 5.21
CA ALA A 121 -4.28 -5.91 5.75
C ALA A 121 -5.36 -5.95 4.65
N GLY A 122 -5.06 -5.39 3.48
CA GLY A 122 -5.92 -5.42 2.30
C GLY A 122 -6.12 -6.85 1.77
N LEU A 123 -5.04 -7.64 1.69
CA LEU A 123 -5.13 -9.08 1.33
C LEU A 123 -6.07 -9.85 2.27
N GLN A 124 -5.95 -9.62 3.57
CA GLN A 124 -6.86 -10.25 4.53
C GLN A 124 -8.31 -9.80 4.32
N ALA A 125 -8.55 -8.49 4.18
CA ALA A 125 -9.90 -7.95 3.97
C ALA A 125 -10.53 -8.53 2.70
N VAL A 126 -9.80 -8.57 1.59
CA VAL A 126 -10.23 -9.17 0.33
C VAL A 126 -10.53 -10.66 0.49
N ALA A 127 -9.64 -11.42 1.12
CA ALA A 127 -9.85 -12.85 1.36
C ALA A 127 -11.11 -13.12 2.20
N PHE A 128 -11.34 -12.30 3.23
CA PHE A 128 -12.49 -12.43 4.10
C PHE A 128 -13.80 -12.10 3.38
N ILE A 129 -13.85 -10.97 2.66
CA ILE A 129 -15.08 -10.51 1.98
C ILE A 129 -15.49 -11.48 0.85
N ALA A 130 -14.52 -12.05 0.14
CA ALA A 130 -14.78 -12.92 -1.01
C ALA A 130 -15.31 -14.32 -0.64
N GLY A 131 -14.99 -14.81 0.57
CA GLY A 131 -15.24 -16.19 0.97
C GLY A 131 -14.39 -17.21 0.19
N SER A 132 -14.50 -18.49 0.56
CA SER A 132 -13.67 -19.58 -0.01
C SER A 132 -13.87 -19.78 -1.51
N SER A 133 -15.09 -19.62 -2.02
CA SER A 133 -15.46 -19.91 -3.42
C SER A 133 -14.93 -18.88 -4.42
N ARG A 134 -14.82 -17.60 -4.04
CA ARG A 134 -14.43 -16.49 -4.96
C ARG A 134 -13.08 -15.85 -4.63
N LYS A 135 -12.31 -16.43 -3.71
CA LYS A 135 -11.03 -15.88 -3.25
C LYS A 135 -10.06 -15.59 -4.40
N GLY A 136 -9.91 -16.50 -5.35
CA GLY A 136 -9.00 -16.31 -6.49
C GLY A 136 -9.37 -15.12 -7.36
N PHE A 137 -10.65 -14.97 -7.69
CA PHE A 137 -11.16 -13.84 -8.48
C PHE A 137 -10.98 -12.49 -7.75
N ALA A 138 -11.30 -12.46 -6.45
CA ALA A 138 -11.16 -11.25 -5.65
C ALA A 138 -9.69 -10.83 -5.48
N MET A 139 -8.77 -11.79 -5.33
CA MET A 139 -7.32 -11.53 -5.36
C MET A 139 -6.87 -11.03 -6.72
N GLY A 140 -7.45 -11.55 -7.82
CA GLY A 140 -7.21 -11.03 -9.16
C GLY A 140 -7.59 -9.55 -9.30
N ILE A 141 -8.78 -9.15 -8.83
CA ILE A 141 -9.18 -7.73 -8.81
C ILE A 141 -8.26 -6.89 -7.92
N TYR A 142 -7.81 -7.43 -6.78
CA TYR A 142 -6.85 -6.73 -5.93
C TYR A 142 -5.51 -6.49 -6.65
N GLY A 143 -5.05 -7.45 -7.46
CA GLY A 143 -3.92 -7.27 -8.37
C GLY A 143 -4.20 -6.25 -9.48
N VAL A 144 -5.42 -6.20 -10.03
CA VAL A 144 -5.83 -5.15 -10.98
C VAL A 144 -5.78 -3.77 -10.33
N ALA A 145 -6.15 -3.64 -9.05
CA ALA A 145 -6.06 -2.38 -8.33
C ALA A 145 -4.61 -1.89 -8.21
N PHE A 146 -3.66 -2.81 -7.96
CA PHE A 146 -2.23 -2.52 -7.96
C PHE A 146 -1.74 -2.05 -9.34
N SER A 147 -2.03 -2.80 -10.40
CA SER A 147 -1.66 -2.42 -11.78
C SER A 147 -2.31 -1.10 -12.20
N GLY A 148 -3.55 -0.87 -11.77
CA GLY A 148 -4.26 0.40 -11.95
C GLY A 148 -3.56 1.55 -11.25
N GLY A 149 -3.04 1.34 -10.04
CA GLY A 149 -2.25 2.32 -9.30
C GLY A 149 -0.94 2.67 -9.99
N LEU A 150 -0.21 1.67 -10.49
CA LEU A 150 0.99 1.85 -11.32
C LEU A 150 0.70 2.72 -12.55
N THR A 151 -0.41 2.42 -13.23
CA THR A 151 -0.84 3.16 -14.43
C THR A 151 -1.22 4.59 -14.08
N ALA A 152 -1.99 4.78 -13.00
CA ALA A 152 -2.38 6.09 -12.52
C ALA A 152 -1.17 6.93 -12.09
N ALA A 153 -0.17 6.34 -11.43
CA ALA A 153 1.08 7.01 -11.08
C ALA A 153 1.81 7.51 -12.34
N ALA A 154 1.91 6.67 -13.38
CA ALA A 154 2.53 7.07 -14.65
C ALA A 154 1.78 8.23 -15.32
N LEU A 155 0.44 8.19 -15.34
CA LEU A 155 -0.39 9.27 -15.88
C LEU A 155 -0.24 10.58 -15.09
N LEU A 156 -0.23 10.50 -13.75
CA LEU A 156 0.01 11.66 -12.89
C LEU A 156 1.42 12.23 -13.08
N GLY A 157 2.42 11.38 -13.30
CA GLY A 157 3.77 11.82 -13.63
C GLY A 157 3.85 12.54 -14.97
N ALA A 158 3.15 12.05 -16.01
CA ALA A 158 3.04 12.72 -17.30
C ALA A 158 2.37 14.11 -17.18
N LEU A 159 1.35 14.23 -16.33
CA LEU A 159 0.75 15.54 -15.99
C LEU A 159 1.71 16.43 -15.20
N GLY A 160 2.49 15.83 -14.30
CA GLY A 160 3.54 16.50 -13.53
C GLY A 160 4.64 17.10 -14.42
N ALA A 161 5.02 16.43 -15.50
CA ALA A 161 5.98 16.97 -16.47
C ALA A 161 5.49 18.27 -17.15
N ALA A 162 4.17 18.47 -17.27
CA ALA A 162 3.59 19.66 -17.89
C ALA A 162 3.33 20.82 -16.91
N GLN A 163 3.02 20.53 -15.64
CA GLN A 163 2.57 21.53 -14.65
C GLN A 163 3.47 21.63 -13.40
N GLY A 164 4.51 20.81 -13.31
CA GLY A 164 5.43 20.71 -12.18
C GLY A 164 5.27 19.38 -11.43
N TRP A 165 6.40 18.72 -11.16
CA TRP A 165 6.45 17.39 -10.54
C TRP A 165 5.76 17.31 -9.17
N ARG A 166 5.71 18.43 -8.43
CA ARG A 166 5.04 18.53 -7.12
C ARG A 166 3.55 18.24 -7.22
N LEU A 167 2.91 18.51 -8.36
CA LEU A 167 1.49 18.23 -8.58
C LEU A 167 1.19 16.73 -8.50
N ALA A 168 2.08 15.87 -8.99
CA ALA A 168 1.91 14.42 -8.94
C ALA A 168 1.84 13.93 -7.48
N PHE A 169 2.69 14.47 -6.61
CA PHE A 169 2.67 14.18 -5.18
C PHE A 169 1.42 14.73 -4.48
N TRP A 170 0.98 15.95 -4.82
CA TRP A 170 -0.29 16.49 -4.28
C TRP A 170 -1.51 15.67 -4.72
N ALA A 171 -1.53 15.20 -5.97
CA ALA A 171 -2.58 14.31 -6.47
C ALA A 171 -2.57 12.96 -5.71
N ALA A 172 -1.39 12.38 -5.49
CA ALA A 172 -1.25 11.18 -4.68
C ALA A 172 -1.74 11.39 -3.24
N ALA A 173 -1.40 12.53 -2.62
CA ALA A 173 -1.88 12.90 -1.29
C ALA A 173 -3.41 13.04 -1.25
N GLY A 174 -4.01 13.69 -2.26
CA GLY A 174 -5.46 13.84 -2.38
C GLY A 174 -6.18 12.49 -2.54
N LEU A 175 -5.66 11.61 -3.41
CA LEU A 175 -6.19 10.25 -3.59
C LEU A 175 -6.08 9.43 -2.30
N GLY A 176 -4.93 9.47 -1.62
CA GLY A 176 -4.72 8.81 -0.34
C GLY A 176 -5.65 9.34 0.76
N ALA A 177 -5.88 10.65 0.81
CA ALA A 177 -6.75 11.28 1.79
C ALA A 177 -8.23 10.91 1.55
N ALA A 178 -8.67 10.91 0.29
CA ALA A 178 -10.00 10.45 -0.08
C ALA A 178 -10.21 8.98 0.29
N ALA A 179 -9.21 8.13 0.03
CA ALA A 179 -9.22 6.72 0.42
C ALA A 179 -9.24 6.53 1.96
N PHE A 180 -8.49 7.35 2.71
CA PHE A 180 -8.50 7.36 4.16
C PHE A 180 -9.88 7.69 4.71
N VAL A 181 -10.48 8.79 4.26
CA VAL A 181 -11.82 9.21 4.67
C VAL A 181 -12.87 8.15 4.31
N ALA A 182 -12.80 7.58 3.11
CA ALA A 182 -13.71 6.51 2.71
C ALA A 182 -13.56 5.27 3.60
N THR A 183 -12.33 4.91 3.98
CA THR A 183 -12.04 3.75 4.86
C THR A 183 -12.54 3.97 6.29
N LEU A 184 -12.61 5.22 6.77
CA LEU A 184 -13.22 5.52 8.08
C LEU A 184 -14.70 5.11 8.12
N GLY A 185 -15.43 5.29 7.02
CA GLY A 185 -16.84 4.92 6.90
C GLY A 185 -17.10 3.41 6.77
N VAL A 186 -16.08 2.61 6.46
CA VAL A 186 -16.23 1.16 6.27
C VAL A 186 -16.02 0.42 7.59
N ARG A 187 -16.99 -0.42 7.94
CA ARG A 187 -16.86 -1.40 9.03
C ARG A 187 -16.28 -2.69 8.46
N LEU A 188 -14.98 -2.87 8.60
CA LEU A 188 -14.33 -4.15 8.33
C LEU A 188 -14.53 -5.09 9.52
N PRO A 189 -14.87 -6.36 9.28
CA PRO A 189 -14.88 -7.37 10.33
C PRO A 189 -13.52 -7.45 11.03
N PRO A 190 -13.48 -7.76 12.34
CA PRO A 190 -12.23 -7.98 13.07
C PRO A 190 -11.39 -9.06 12.37
N ALA A 191 -10.07 -8.87 12.40
CA ALA A 191 -9.12 -9.87 11.89
C ALA A 191 -9.24 -11.17 12.70
N THR A 192 -10.08 -12.11 12.26
CA THR A 192 -10.08 -13.48 12.80
C THR A 192 -9.00 -14.29 12.10
N GLY A 193 -7.82 -14.29 12.69
CA GLY A 193 -6.73 -15.20 12.32
C GLY A 193 -5.87 -15.44 13.55
N ALA A 194 -5.74 -16.70 13.97
CA ALA A 194 -4.79 -17.09 15.01
C ALA A 194 -3.41 -16.52 14.65
N PRO A 195 -2.64 -16.01 15.64
CA PRO A 195 -1.33 -15.43 15.37
C PRO A 195 -0.52 -16.39 14.52
N VAL A 196 0.01 -15.89 13.40
CA VAL A 196 0.88 -16.68 12.52
C VAL A 196 2.11 -17.01 13.37
N SER A 197 2.14 -18.20 13.97
CA SER A 197 3.31 -18.62 14.72
C SER A 197 4.41 -18.78 13.69
N PHE A 198 5.42 -17.90 13.73
CA PHE A 198 6.70 -18.14 13.05
C PHE A 198 7.40 -19.32 13.75
N ARG A 199 6.82 -20.52 13.61
CA ARG A 199 7.50 -21.76 13.91
C ARG A 199 8.35 -22.05 12.69
N PHE A 200 9.60 -21.59 12.73
CA PHE A 200 10.62 -22.19 11.88
C PHE A 200 10.52 -23.70 12.05
N PRO A 201 10.34 -24.49 10.98
CA PRO A 201 10.35 -25.93 11.09
C PRO A 201 11.77 -26.35 11.50
N ARG A 202 12.04 -26.42 12.81
CA ARG A 202 13.31 -26.91 13.37
C ARG A 202 13.67 -28.29 12.81
N ARG A 203 12.66 -29.06 12.35
CA ARG A 203 12.80 -30.37 11.71
C ARG A 203 13.47 -30.34 10.33
N ALA A 204 13.52 -29.19 9.63
CA ALA A 204 14.25 -29.05 8.37
C ALA A 204 15.77 -28.90 8.59
N LEU A 205 16.21 -28.55 9.81
CA LEU A 205 17.63 -28.42 10.17
C LEU A 205 18.24 -29.72 10.70
N THR A 206 17.44 -30.74 11.01
CA THR A 206 17.89 -31.98 11.68
C THR A 206 17.97 -33.21 10.75
N GLY A 207 17.56 -33.10 9.48
CA GLY A 207 17.83 -34.13 8.46
C GLY A 207 17.27 -35.55 8.72
N LEU A 208 16.26 -35.71 9.58
CA LEU A 208 15.75 -37.05 9.91
C LEU A 208 14.74 -37.55 8.85
N PRO A 209 14.87 -38.80 8.39
CA PRO A 209 13.96 -39.39 7.40
C PRO A 209 12.55 -39.59 7.98
N THR A 210 11.57 -39.52 7.06
CA THR A 210 10.12 -39.66 7.30
C THR A 210 9.70 -41.05 7.75
#